data_AF-A0A354Z8H0-F1
#
_entry.id   AF-A0A354Z8H0-F1
#
_cell.length_a   1.000
_cell.length_b   1.000
_cell.length_c   1.000
_cell.angle_alpha   90.00
_cell.angle_beta   90.00
_cell.angle_gamma   90.00
#
_symmetry.space_group_name_H-M   'P 1'
#
loop_
_entity.id
_entity.type
_entity.pdbx_description
1 polymer ?
#
loop_
_entity_poly.entity_id
_entity_poly.type
_entity_poly.pdbx_seq_one_letter_code
_entity_poly.pdbx_strand_id
1 'polypeptide(L)'
;MKTIGGEAHMCDHHEESEDYLPGPESHPRGRAEAAIIYPVISRRARGLSLGINLFPDQKRCTYNCPYCEVRPFSNPDVRIAPGMVEASLRAFFSQDWPLYAGQFELKDISISGNGEPTLSPFLEEALDAASAV
;
A
#
# COMPACT_ATOMS: atom_id res chain seq x y z
N MET A 1 0.29 -22.46 38.83
CA MET A 1 -1.05 -22.63 38.21
C MET A 1 -1.79 -21.30 38.25
N LYS A 2 -1.90 -20.65 37.09
CA LYS A 2 -3.06 -19.84 36.64
C LYS A 2 -2.73 -19.34 35.24
N THR A 3 -3.13 -20.16 34.28
CA THR A 3 -3.28 -19.86 32.86
C THR A 3 -4.29 -18.73 32.70
N ILE A 4 -3.93 -17.67 32.00
CA ILE A 4 -4.87 -16.74 31.38
C ILE A 4 -4.70 -16.86 29.87
N GLY A 5 -5.31 -17.91 29.32
CA GLY A 5 -5.57 -17.99 27.89
C GLY A 5 -6.84 -17.20 27.60
N GLY A 6 -6.69 -16.03 27.01
CA GLY A 6 -7.76 -15.32 26.32
C GLY A 6 -7.35 -15.20 24.86
N GLU A 7 -7.95 -16.03 24.00
CA GLU A 7 -7.83 -15.91 22.55
C GLU A 7 -8.38 -14.53 22.15
N ALA A 8 -7.49 -13.65 21.68
CA ALA A 8 -7.89 -12.46 20.95
C ALA A 8 -8.20 -12.85 19.49
N HIS A 9 -9.34 -13.51 19.29
CA HIS A 9 -10.00 -13.51 17.99
C HIS A 9 -10.74 -12.19 17.86
N MET A 10 -10.08 -11.20 17.26
CA MET A 10 -10.73 -10.00 16.76
C MET A 10 -10.27 -9.80 15.32
N CYS A 11 -10.85 -10.60 14.42
CA CYS A 11 -10.96 -10.19 13.02
C CYS A 11 -11.95 -9.03 13.01
N ASP A 12 -11.44 -7.81 12.86
CA ASP A 12 -12.27 -6.67 12.48
C ASP A 12 -12.83 -6.96 11.09
N HIS A 13 -14.05 -7.51 11.07
CA HIS A 13 -14.90 -7.54 9.91
C HIS A 13 -15.39 -6.11 9.67
N HIS A 14 -14.55 -5.28 9.03
CA HIS A 14 -15.04 -4.08 8.38
C HIS A 14 -15.88 -4.51 7.17
N GLU A 15 -17.20 -4.37 7.29
CA GLU A 15 -18.14 -4.47 6.17
C GLU A 15 -17.72 -3.47 5.08
N GLU A 16 -17.31 -3.99 3.92
CA GLU A 16 -17.02 -3.21 2.72
C GLU A 16 -18.33 -2.57 2.21
N SER A 17 -18.61 -1.33 2.61
CA SER A 17 -19.58 -0.50 1.91
C SER A 17 -18.92 0.05 0.64
N GLU A 18 -19.46 -0.29 -0.53
CA GLU A 18 -18.88 -0.02 -1.87
C GLU A 18 -18.66 1.46 -2.23
N ASP A 19 -19.11 2.42 -1.39
CA ASP A 19 -19.08 3.87 -1.67
C ASP A 19 -18.23 4.71 -0.70
N TYR A 20 -17.53 4.09 0.26
CA TYR A 20 -16.75 4.85 1.25
C TYR A 20 -15.27 4.99 0.86
N LEU A 21 -14.88 6.17 0.36
CA LEU A 21 -13.47 6.52 0.25
C LEU A 21 -12.93 6.84 1.65
N PRO A 22 -11.86 6.15 2.12
CA PRO A 22 -11.29 6.41 3.43
C PRO A 22 -10.82 7.87 3.55
N GLY A 23 -11.23 8.52 4.62
CA GLY A 23 -10.79 9.87 4.95
C GLY A 23 -9.29 9.94 5.27
N PRO A 24 -8.71 11.14 5.35
CA PRO A 24 -7.27 11.36 5.57
C PRO A 24 -6.72 10.84 6.91
N GLU A 25 -7.58 10.44 7.84
CA GLU A 25 -7.26 9.77 9.09
C GLU A 25 -7.12 8.25 8.95
N SER A 26 -7.70 7.67 7.91
CA SER A 26 -7.75 6.23 7.68
C SER A 26 -6.64 5.80 6.72
N HIS A 27 -5.69 5.02 7.26
CA HIS A 27 -4.59 4.42 6.49
C HIS A 27 -4.57 2.91 6.72
N PRO A 28 -5.68 2.20 6.44
CA PRO A 28 -5.79 0.79 6.76
C PRO A 28 -4.76 0.04 5.92
N ARG A 29 -3.84 -0.65 6.59
CA ARG A 29 -2.81 -1.45 5.94
C ARG A 29 -3.24 -2.89 5.64
N GLY A 30 -4.50 -3.27 5.91
CA GLY A 30 -5.07 -4.63 5.77
C GLY A 30 -4.92 -5.29 4.39
N ARG A 31 -6.01 -5.55 3.63
CA ARG A 31 -5.93 -6.16 2.28
C ARG A 31 -4.95 -5.44 1.31
N ALA A 32 -4.59 -4.19 1.64
CA ALA A 32 -3.58 -3.34 1.03
C ALA A 32 -2.11 -3.74 1.29
N GLU A 33 -1.80 -4.60 2.28
CA GLU A 33 -0.44 -5.09 2.57
C GLU A 33 0.17 -5.79 1.34
N ALA A 34 -0.65 -6.35 0.45
CA ALA A 34 -0.17 -7.01 -0.77
C ALA A 34 -0.32 -6.17 -2.04
N ALA A 35 -0.92 -4.98 -1.97
CA ALA A 35 -1.15 -4.16 -3.15
C ALA A 35 0.17 -3.57 -3.66
N ILE A 36 0.38 -3.58 -4.97
CA ILE A 36 1.52 -2.91 -5.62
C ILE A 36 1.25 -1.41 -5.70
N ILE A 37 0.02 -1.02 -6.02
CA ILE A 37 -0.42 0.38 -6.09
C ILE A 37 -1.49 0.62 -5.04
N TYR A 38 -1.38 1.68 -4.26
CA TYR A 38 -2.35 2.02 -3.24
C TYR A 38 -2.58 3.54 -3.13
N PRO A 39 -3.82 4.03 -3.21
CA PRO A 39 -4.12 5.44 -3.04
C PRO A 39 -4.15 5.83 -1.56
N VAL A 40 -3.68 7.05 -1.25
CA VAL A 40 -3.72 7.64 0.10
C VAL A 40 -4.26 9.06 0.00
N ILE A 41 -5.33 9.37 0.73
CA ILE A 41 -5.80 10.75 0.90
C ILE A 41 -4.86 11.46 1.88
N SER A 42 -3.92 12.22 1.33
CA SER A 42 -2.80 12.79 2.07
C SER A 42 -3.17 14.15 2.67
N ARG A 43 -3.15 14.23 4.01
CA ARG A 43 -3.25 15.50 4.74
C ARG A 43 -2.12 16.47 4.38
N ARG A 44 -0.90 15.95 4.22
CA ARG A 44 0.28 16.77 3.96
C ARG A 44 0.27 17.34 2.55
N ALA A 45 -0.08 16.52 1.56
CA ALA A 45 -0.14 16.95 0.17
C ALA A 45 -1.44 17.71 -0.15
N ARG A 46 -2.47 17.61 0.70
CA ARG A 46 -3.80 18.19 0.52
C ARG A 46 -4.46 17.70 -0.77
N GLY A 47 -4.44 16.38 -0.97
CA GLY A 47 -4.97 15.69 -2.13
C GLY A 47 -4.61 14.21 -2.09
N LEU A 48 -4.65 13.54 -3.24
CA LEU A 48 -4.31 12.13 -3.36
C LEU A 48 -2.80 11.96 -3.57
N SER A 49 -2.18 11.12 -2.75
CA SER A 49 -0.83 10.59 -2.93
C SER A 49 -0.95 9.12 -3.33
N LEU A 50 -0.26 8.71 -4.40
CA LEU A 50 -0.32 7.33 -4.88
C LEU A 50 0.95 6.58 -4.46
N GLY A 51 0.80 5.52 -3.69
CA GLY A 51 1.90 4.69 -3.24
C GLY A 51 2.23 3.56 -4.22
N ILE A 52 3.52 3.30 -4.43
CA ILE A 52 4.06 2.13 -5.13
C ILE A 52 4.85 1.26 -4.15
N ASN A 53 4.30 0.09 -3.83
CA ASN A 53 4.89 -0.91 -2.93
C ASN A 53 5.63 -2.00 -3.72
N LEU A 54 6.93 -2.11 -3.47
CA LEU A 54 7.79 -3.08 -4.16
C LEU A 54 7.97 -4.41 -3.42
N PHE A 55 7.35 -4.55 -2.23
CA PHE A 55 7.44 -5.76 -1.41
C PHE A 55 6.05 -6.26 -0.96
N PRO A 56 5.19 -6.65 -1.90
CA PRO A 56 3.84 -7.11 -1.57
C PRO A 56 3.78 -8.49 -0.89
N ASP A 57 4.89 -9.23 -0.91
CA ASP A 57 5.02 -10.60 -0.39
C ASP A 57 5.45 -10.65 1.07
N GLN A 58 6.36 -9.78 1.50
CA GLN A 58 6.83 -9.72 2.89
C GLN A 58 7.59 -8.43 3.15
N LYS A 59 7.71 -8.07 4.44
CA LYS A 59 8.51 -6.90 4.84
C LYS A 59 9.99 -7.08 4.49
N ARG A 60 10.61 -6.12 3.79
CA ARG A 60 12.05 -6.13 3.45
C ARG A 60 12.71 -4.78 3.72
N CYS A 61 13.50 -4.69 4.79
CA CYS A 61 14.20 -3.46 5.18
C CYS A 61 15.49 -3.82 5.93
N THR A 62 16.57 -3.05 5.73
CA THR A 62 17.85 -3.22 6.47
C THR A 62 17.81 -2.62 7.87
N TYR A 63 16.76 -1.87 8.21
CA TYR A 63 16.58 -1.24 9.52
C TYR A 63 15.56 -2.01 10.37
N ASN A 64 15.76 -1.99 11.69
CA ASN A 64 14.85 -2.55 12.69
C ASN A 64 14.31 -1.46 13.62
N CYS A 65 13.58 -0.49 13.05
CA CYS A 65 13.11 0.67 13.80
C CYS A 65 12.07 0.28 14.86
N PRO A 66 12.21 0.70 16.14
CA PRO A 66 11.27 0.35 17.22
C PRO A 66 9.89 0.99 17.07
N TYR A 67 9.78 1.99 16.20
CA TYR A 67 8.54 2.70 15.86
C TYR A 67 8.02 2.32 14.47
N CYS A 68 8.57 1.28 13.83
CA CYS A 68 8.11 0.88 12.52
C CYS A 68 6.68 0.35 12.61
N GLU A 69 5.75 1.05 11.98
CA GLU A 69 4.35 0.66 11.97
C GLU A 69 4.10 -0.55 11.03
N VAL A 70 5.04 -0.87 10.13
CA VAL A 70 4.94 -2.05 9.25
C VAL A 70 5.34 -3.27 10.07
N ARG A 71 4.36 -4.08 10.45
CA ARG A 71 4.60 -5.33 11.20
C ARG A 71 5.14 -6.41 10.25
N PRO A 72 5.91 -7.40 10.76
CA PRO A 72 6.26 -8.58 9.98
C PRO A 72 5.01 -9.32 9.52
N PHE A 73 4.99 -9.74 8.26
CA PHE A 73 3.95 -10.56 7.65
C PHE A 73 4.58 -11.43 6.54
N SER A 74 3.82 -12.38 6.03
CA SER A 74 4.21 -13.22 4.89
C SER A 74 3.00 -13.52 4.03
N ASN A 75 3.13 -13.26 2.73
CA ASN A 75 2.18 -13.55 1.68
C ASN A 75 2.90 -14.31 0.55
N PRO A 76 3.15 -15.62 0.75
CA PRO A 76 4.00 -16.40 -0.13
C PRO A 76 3.42 -16.61 -1.52
N ASP A 77 2.13 -16.33 -1.74
CA ASP A 77 1.47 -16.49 -3.04
C ASP A 77 1.61 -15.25 -3.94
N VAL A 78 2.02 -14.11 -3.38
CA VAL A 78 2.22 -12.88 -4.13
C VAL A 78 3.68 -12.74 -4.52
N ARG A 79 3.94 -12.40 -5.79
CA ARG A 79 5.28 -12.09 -6.30
C ARG A 79 5.18 -10.89 -7.21
N ILE A 80 6.15 -9.99 -7.07
CA ILE A 80 6.40 -8.93 -8.04
C ILE A 80 7.37 -9.45 -9.10
N ALA A 81 7.09 -9.13 -10.36
CA ALA A 81 7.83 -9.54 -11.54
C ALA A 81 7.98 -8.34 -12.50
N PRO A 82 8.90 -8.40 -13.48
CA PRO A 82 9.08 -7.31 -14.44
C PRO A 82 7.79 -6.92 -15.15
N GLY A 83 7.54 -5.62 -15.26
CA GLY A 83 6.36 -5.04 -15.91
C GLY A 83 5.11 -4.99 -15.03
N MET A 84 5.12 -5.59 -13.84
CA MET A 84 3.96 -5.57 -12.96
C MET A 84 3.70 -4.20 -12.36
N VAL A 85 4.73 -3.37 -12.11
CA VAL A 85 4.52 -2.03 -11.54
C VAL A 85 3.80 -1.17 -12.56
N GLU A 86 4.29 -1.15 -13.79
CA GLU A 86 3.67 -0.42 -14.89
C GLU A 86 2.23 -0.90 -15.14
N ALA A 87 2.01 -2.21 -15.25
CA ALA A 87 0.69 -2.77 -15.47
C ALA A 87 -0.28 -2.41 -14.33
N SER A 88 0.17 -2.49 -13.07
CA SER A 88 -0.66 -2.14 -11.91
C SER A 88 -0.98 -0.66 -11.86
N LEU A 89 -0.03 0.22 -12.23
CA LEU A 89 -0.25 1.67 -12.27
C LEU A 89 -1.25 2.04 -13.36
N ARG A 90 -1.12 1.45 -14.56
CA ARG A 90 -2.10 1.61 -15.65
C ARG A 90 -3.49 1.12 -15.23
N ALA A 91 -3.55 -0.04 -14.55
CA ALA A 91 -4.80 -0.58 -14.04
C ALA A 91 -5.46 0.42 -13.07
N PHE A 92 -4.73 0.94 -12.09
CA PHE A 92 -5.22 1.95 -11.16
C PHE A 92 -5.82 3.17 -11.89
N PHE A 93 -5.09 3.77 -12.84
CA PHE A 93 -5.60 4.93 -13.57
C PHE A 93 -6.84 4.63 -14.44
N SER A 94 -6.97 3.39 -14.92
CA SER A 94 -8.11 2.97 -15.73
C SER A 94 -9.36 2.61 -14.90
N GLN A 95 -9.18 2.02 -13.72
CA GLN A 95 -10.25 1.39 -12.95
C GLN A 95 -10.58 2.17 -11.68
N ASP A 96 -9.58 2.58 -10.92
CA ASP A 96 -9.76 3.14 -9.58
C ASP A 96 -9.73 4.67 -9.59
N TRP A 97 -8.87 5.29 -10.40
CA TRP A 97 -8.73 6.75 -10.48
C TRP A 97 -10.05 7.50 -10.73
N PRO A 98 -11.00 7.03 -11.55
CA PRO A 98 -12.30 7.66 -11.70
C PRO A 98 -13.07 7.86 -10.38
N LEU A 99 -12.85 7.01 -9.38
CA LEU A 99 -13.47 7.14 -8.05
C LEU A 99 -12.92 8.35 -7.28
N TYR A 100 -11.66 8.73 -7.52
CA TYR A 100 -10.96 9.80 -6.80
C TYR A 100 -10.95 11.13 -7.56
N ALA A 101 -10.89 11.09 -8.89
CA ALA A 101 -10.60 12.25 -9.75
C ALA A 101 -11.59 13.42 -9.60
N GLY A 102 -12.83 13.14 -9.21
CA GLY A 102 -13.86 14.17 -8.98
C GLY A 102 -13.77 14.88 -7.63
N GLN A 103 -12.99 14.33 -6.69
CA GLN A 103 -12.92 14.80 -5.30
C GLN A 103 -11.51 15.24 -4.90
N PHE A 104 -10.48 14.65 -5.51
CA PHE A 104 -9.08 14.87 -5.16
C PHE A 104 -8.21 15.04 -6.39
N GLU A 105 -7.29 15.99 -6.34
CA GLU A 105 -6.18 16.08 -7.30
C GLU A 105 -5.09 15.08 -6.93
N LEU A 106 -4.48 14.42 -7.92
CA LEU A 106 -3.25 13.68 -7.74
C LEU A 106 -2.12 14.68 -7.47
N LYS A 107 -1.48 14.56 -6.31
CA LYS A 107 -0.44 15.49 -5.85
C LYS A 107 0.96 14.93 -6.02
N ASP A 108 1.13 13.65 -5.74
CA ASP A 108 2.42 12.99 -5.77
C ASP A 108 2.27 11.48 -5.96
N ILE A 109 3.36 10.87 -6.41
CA ILE A 109 3.55 9.43 -6.43
C ILE A 109 4.74 9.13 -5.52
N SER A 110 4.54 8.22 -4.57
CA SER A 110 5.54 7.83 -3.59
C SER A 110 5.92 6.37 -3.77
N ILE A 111 7.22 6.09 -3.87
CA ILE A 111 7.70 4.71 -3.82
C ILE A 111 7.92 4.38 -2.35
N SER A 112 6.95 3.69 -1.74
CA SER A 112 6.92 3.35 -0.32
C SER A 112 6.03 2.14 -0.08
N GLY A 113 6.12 1.52 1.09
CA GLY A 113 5.30 0.34 1.40
C GLY A 113 5.94 -0.53 2.45
N ASN A 114 6.02 -1.84 2.18
CA ASN A 114 6.43 -2.83 3.15
C ASN A 114 7.95 -2.96 3.31
N GLY A 115 8.72 -1.90 3.09
CA GLY A 115 10.16 -2.03 3.13
C GLY A 115 10.92 -0.78 2.74
N GLU A 116 12.22 -0.96 2.61
CA GLU A 116 13.14 0.05 2.08
C GLU A 116 13.21 -0.10 0.55
N PRO A 117 12.58 0.79 -0.24
CA PRO A 117 12.41 0.61 -1.68
C PRO A 117 13.72 0.41 -2.44
N THR A 118 14.82 0.98 -1.95
CA THR A 118 16.16 0.85 -2.54
C THR A 118 16.73 -0.57 -2.53
N LEU A 119 16.11 -1.50 -1.81
CA LEU A 119 16.46 -2.92 -1.82
C LEU A 119 15.76 -3.71 -2.93
N SER A 120 14.81 -3.12 -3.64
CA SER A 120 14.06 -3.82 -4.69
C SER A 120 14.81 -3.79 -6.02
N PRO A 121 14.91 -4.93 -6.74
CA PRO A 121 15.42 -4.93 -8.11
C PRO A 121 14.47 -4.20 -9.10
N PHE A 122 13.23 -3.90 -8.69
CA PHE A 122 12.22 -3.23 -9.51
C PHE A 122 12.12 -1.72 -9.24
N LEU A 123 13.09 -1.13 -8.53
CA LEU A 123 13.05 0.31 -8.24
C LEU A 123 13.14 1.15 -9.52
N GLU A 124 13.99 0.76 -10.48
CA GLU A 124 14.12 1.47 -11.76
C GLU A 124 12.79 1.46 -12.55
N GLU A 125 12.16 0.28 -12.68
CA GLU A 125 10.83 0.15 -13.29
C GLU A 125 9.80 1.07 -12.62
N ALA A 126 9.82 1.15 -11.29
CA ALA A 126 8.89 2.00 -10.55
C ALA A 126 9.12 3.50 -10.78
N LEU A 127 10.38 3.93 -10.88
CA LEU A 127 10.73 5.31 -11.21
C LEU A 127 10.29 5.67 -12.64
N ASP A 128 10.57 4.80 -13.60
CA ASP A 128 10.18 4.99 -14.99
C ASP A 128 8.66 5.07 -15.13
N ALA A 129 7.93 4.11 -14.52
CA ALA A 129 6.47 4.09 -14.54
C ALA A 129 5.86 5.35 -13.90
N ALA A 130 6.40 5.79 -12.75
CA ALA A 130 5.92 6.99 -12.06
C ALA A 130 6.19 8.28 -12.86
N SER A 131 7.24 8.33 -13.67
CA SER A 131 7.57 9.50 -14.50
C SER A 131 6.69 9.63 -15.75
N ALA A 132 5.98 8.56 -16.12
CA ALA A 132 5.24 8.45 -17.37
C ALA A 132 3.73 8.74 -17.25
N VAL A 133 3.27 9.19 -16.08
CA VAL A 133 1.84 9.43 -15.76
C VAL A 133 1.50 10.90 -15.51
#